data_AF-A0A0V0Y439-F1
#
_entry.id   AF-A0A0V0Y439-F1
#
_cell.length_a   1.000
_cell.length_b   1.000
_cell.length_c   1.000
_cell.angle_alpha   90.00
_cell.angle_beta   90.00
_cell.angle_gamma   90.00
#
_symmetry.space_group_name_H-M   'P 1'
#
loop_
_entity.id
_entity.type
_entity.pdbx_description
1 polymer ?
#
loop_
_entity_poly.entity_id
_entity_poly.type
_entity_poly.pdbx_seq_one_letter_code
_entity_poly.pdbx_strand_id
1 'polypeptide(L)'
;LAAYGVLETNFRLNMTLDEALDLLKRALIAGMAADVNSGNTYTFAILKKNSVEIYTRNVPDFCEPIPKMLAYRYPPKTTKVLKQIKYDIISSTKMME
;
A
#
# COMPACT_ATOMS: atom_id res chain seq x y z
N LEU A 1 12.16 -7.58 -18.39
CA LEU A 1 11.27 -7.27 -17.24
C LEU A 1 12.00 -7.62 -15.95
N ALA A 2 12.18 -6.66 -15.02
CA ALA A 2 13.07 -6.84 -13.85
C ALA A 2 12.65 -7.99 -12.92
N ALA A 3 11.37 -8.07 -12.57
CA ALA A 3 10.84 -9.17 -11.75
C ALA A 3 11.06 -10.55 -12.39
N TYR A 4 10.82 -10.65 -13.71
CA TYR A 4 11.00 -11.91 -14.45
C TYR A 4 12.46 -12.37 -14.46
N GLY A 5 13.41 -11.44 -14.57
CA GLY A 5 14.83 -11.76 -14.49
C GLY A 5 15.22 -12.38 -13.14
N VAL A 6 14.62 -11.92 -12.04
CA VAL A 6 14.83 -12.53 -10.72
C VAL A 6 14.20 -13.92 -10.64
N LEU A 7 12.98 -14.09 -11.16
CA LEU A 7 12.27 -15.37 -11.15
C LEU A 7 13.00 -16.44 -11.96
N GLU A 8 13.31 -16.18 -13.23
CA GLU A 8 13.97 -17.14 -14.12
C GLU A 8 15.34 -17.58 -13.60
N THR A 9 16.09 -16.66 -12.99
CA THR A 9 17.44 -16.96 -12.49
C THR A 9 17.42 -17.85 -11.24
N ASN A 10 16.39 -17.75 -10.41
CA ASN A 10 16.42 -18.28 -9.04
C ASN A 10 15.30 -19.30 -8.74
N PHE A 11 14.35 -19.48 -9.64
CA PHE A 11 13.30 -20.47 -9.47
C PHE A 11 13.88 -21.88 -9.48
N ARG A 12 13.34 -22.73 -8.61
CA ARG A 12 13.64 -24.16 -8.57
C ARG A 12 12.37 -24.95 -8.26
N LEU A 13 12.30 -26.19 -8.73
CA LEU A 13 11.23 -27.09 -8.32
C LEU A 13 11.34 -27.39 -6.81
N ASN A 14 10.20 -27.65 -6.18
CA ASN A 14 10.10 -28.04 -4.77
C ASN A 14 10.79 -27.05 -3.81
N MET A 15 10.56 -25.75 -3.99
CA MET A 15 10.93 -24.73 -3.00
C MET A 15 10.11 -24.92 -1.73
N THR A 16 10.74 -24.70 -0.59
CA THR A 16 10.01 -24.50 0.67
C THR A 16 9.22 -23.18 0.62
N LEU A 17 8.26 -23.02 1.52
CA LEU A 17 7.47 -21.79 1.60
C LEU A 17 8.37 -20.56 1.82
N ASP A 18 9.38 -20.65 2.69
CA ASP A 18 10.26 -19.54 3.01
C ASP A 18 11.09 -19.10 1.80
N GLU A 19 11.60 -20.06 1.03
CA GLU A 19 12.36 -19.77 -0.19
C GLU A 19 11.47 -19.17 -1.29
N ALA A 20 10.24 -19.68 -1.44
CA ALA A 20 9.28 -19.13 -2.40
C ALA A 20 8.88 -17.70 -2.03
N LEU A 21 8.70 -17.42 -0.73
CA LEU A 21 8.40 -16.08 -0.22
C LEU A 21 9.57 -15.12 -0.39
N ASP A 22 10.79 -15.56 -0.12
CA ASP A 22 12.00 -14.77 -0.38
C ASP A 22 12.12 -14.41 -1.86
N LEU A 23 11.98 -15.40 -2.75
CA LEU A 23 12.02 -15.21 -4.20
C LEU A 23 10.93 -14.22 -4.67
N LEU A 24 9.70 -14.39 -4.19
CA LEU A 24 8.59 -13.49 -4.50
C LEU A 24 8.89 -12.05 -4.08
N LYS A 25 9.36 -11.84 -2.84
CA LYS A 25 9.68 -10.50 -2.32
C LYS A 25 10.78 -9.85 -3.15
N ARG A 26 11.86 -10.57 -3.46
CA ARG A 26 12.95 -10.06 -4.30
C ARG A 26 12.48 -9.69 -5.71
N ALA A 27 11.62 -10.51 -6.31
CA ALA A 27 11.07 -10.22 -7.64
C ALA A 27 10.17 -8.98 -7.63
N LEU A 28 9.30 -8.82 -6.63
CA LEU A 28 8.46 -7.63 -6.46
C LEU A 28 9.32 -6.37 -6.25
N ILE A 29 10.30 -6.45 -5.34
CA ILE A 29 11.23 -5.34 -5.06
C ILE A 29 12.01 -4.94 -6.32
N ALA A 30 12.51 -5.90 -7.11
CA ALA A 30 13.21 -5.61 -8.36
C ALA A 30 12.30 -4.92 -9.39
N GLY A 31 11.03 -5.32 -9.47
CA GLY A 31 10.03 -4.65 -10.30
C GLY A 31 9.80 -3.20 -9.85
N MET A 32 9.54 -2.99 -8.56
CA MET A 32 9.31 -1.68 -7.96
C MET A 32 10.52 -0.73 -8.10
N ALA A 33 11.74 -1.27 -8.00
CA ALA A 33 12.95 -0.45 -8.12
C ALA A 33 13.27 -0.06 -9.58
N ALA A 34 12.87 -0.87 -10.56
CA ALA A 34 13.24 -0.69 -11.96
C ALA A 34 12.15 -0.04 -12.83
N ASP A 35 10.87 -0.13 -12.43
CA ASP A 35 9.75 0.43 -13.17
C ASP A 35 9.12 1.61 -12.43
N VAL A 36 9.07 2.77 -13.08
CA VAL A 36 8.54 4.03 -12.52
C VAL A 36 7.05 3.97 -12.17
N ASN A 37 6.30 3.04 -12.76
CA ASN A 37 4.89 2.85 -12.47
C ASN A 37 4.63 1.76 -11.41
N SER A 38 5.68 1.17 -10.84
CA SER A 38 5.63 0.15 -9.81
C SER A 38 6.23 0.69 -8.51
N GLY A 39 5.51 0.69 -7.39
CA GLY A 39 6.03 1.26 -6.15
C GLY A 39 5.04 1.28 -4.99
N ASN A 40 5.33 2.11 -3.98
CA ASN A 40 4.55 2.29 -2.75
C ASN A 40 4.59 1.06 -1.81
N THR A 41 3.71 0.09 -2.02
CA THR A 41 3.62 -1.11 -1.17
C THR A 41 3.38 -2.34 -2.01
N TYR A 42 3.77 -3.50 -1.49
CA TYR A 42 3.44 -4.78 -2.12
C TYR A 42 2.53 -5.63 -1.23
N THR A 43 1.71 -6.45 -1.88
CA THR A 43 0.77 -7.38 -1.26
C THR A 43 1.01 -8.77 -1.84
N PHE A 44 0.94 -9.79 -1.01
CA PHE A 44 1.01 -11.17 -1.46
C PHE A 44 0.06 -12.05 -0.65
N ALA A 45 -0.27 -13.22 -1.21
CA ALA A 45 -1.10 -14.21 -0.55
C ALA A 45 -0.41 -15.57 -0.56
N ILE A 46 -0.62 -16.33 0.52
CA ILE A 46 -0.19 -17.72 0.64
C ILE A 46 -1.44 -18.58 0.57
N LEU A 47 -1.57 -19.35 -0.51
CA LEU A 47 -2.67 -20.29 -0.71
C LEU A 47 -2.18 -21.70 -0.38
N LYS A 48 -2.70 -22.28 0.70
CA LYS A 48 -2.50 -23.70 1.07
C LYS A 48 -3.81 -24.45 0.81
N LYS A 49 -3.75 -25.78 0.80
CA LYS A 49 -4.91 -26.66 0.49
C LYS A 49 -6.21 -26.26 1.23
N ASN A 50 -6.10 -25.83 2.48
CA ASN A 50 -7.24 -25.53 3.36
C ASN A 50 -7.23 -24.11 3.94
N SER A 51 -6.30 -23.24 3.53
CA SER A 51 -6.16 -21.91 4.14
C SER A 51 -5.62 -20.88 3.16
N VAL A 52 -6.04 -19.64 3.37
CA VAL A 52 -5.53 -18.47 2.64
C VAL A 52 -5.07 -17.43 3.66
N GLU A 53 -3.84 -16.96 3.50
CA GLU A 53 -3.27 -15.88 4.30
C GLU A 53 -2.92 -14.73 3.37
N ILE A 54 -3.42 -13.52 3.64
CA ILE A 54 -3.18 -12.32 2.80
C ILE A 54 -2.37 -11.30 3.60
N TYR A 55 -1.24 -10.90 3.04
CA TYR A 55 -0.31 -9.93 3.61
C TYR A 55 -0.39 -8.64 2.82
N THR A 56 -1.05 -7.62 3.38
CA THR A 56 -1.30 -6.34 2.72
C THR A 56 -0.38 -5.24 3.23
N ARG A 57 -0.12 -4.22 2.40
CA ARG A 57 0.62 -2.99 2.77
C ARG A 57 2.03 -3.23 3.31
N ASN A 58 2.78 -4.16 2.72
CA ASN A 58 4.21 -4.27 3.02
C ASN A 58 4.95 -3.11 2.35
N VAL A 59 5.64 -2.30 3.13
CA VAL A 59 6.41 -1.15 2.65
C VAL A 59 7.88 -1.57 2.59
N PRO A 60 8.53 -1.61 1.40
CA PRO A 60 9.97 -1.82 1.34
C PRO A 60 10.72 -0.54 1.75
N ASP A 61 11.95 -0.70 2.24
CA ASP A 61 12.76 0.38 2.82
C ASP A 61 12.92 1.61 1.88
N PHE A 62 13.05 1.38 0.57
CA PHE A 62 13.20 2.46 -0.42
C PHE A 62 11.88 3.20 -0.73
N CYS A 63 10.75 2.71 -0.21
CA CYS A 63 9.44 3.35 -0.30
C CYS A 63 8.98 3.97 1.04
N GLU A 64 9.85 4.00 2.07
CA GLU A 64 9.50 4.67 3.32
C GLU A 64 9.22 6.17 3.07
N PRO A 65 8.09 6.70 3.58
CA PRO A 65 7.77 8.12 3.42
C PRO A 65 8.86 9.01 4.02
N ILE A 66 9.41 9.90 3.19
CA ILE A 66 10.38 10.88 3.66
C ILE A 66 9.64 11.93 4.50
N PRO A 67 10.15 12.27 5.71
CA PRO A 67 9.57 13.33 6.52
C PRO A 67 9.51 14.66 5.75
N LYS A 68 8.36 15.34 5.86
CA LYS A 68 8.23 16.69 5.29
C LYS A 68 9.16 17.64 6.05
N MET A 69 10.02 18.35 5.32
CA MET A 69 10.92 19.35 5.91
C MET A 69 10.18 20.58 6.48
N LEU A 70 9.00 20.88 5.94
CA LEU A 70 8.23 22.07 6.30
C LEU A 70 6.83 21.68 6.77
N ALA A 71 6.37 22.34 7.83
CA ALA A 71 5.01 22.25 8.31
C ALA A 71 4.14 23.30 7.60
N TYR A 72 3.26 22.86 6.70
CA TYR A 72 2.31 23.73 6.01
C TYR A 72 1.00 23.91 6.80
N ARG A 73 1.11 24.25 8.08
CA ARG A 73 -0.06 24.51 8.93
C ARG A 73 -0.41 25.99 8.85
N TYR A 74 -1.50 26.29 8.14
CA TYR A 74 -1.99 27.67 8.05
C TYR A 74 -2.70 28.08 9.34
N PRO A 75 -2.49 29.31 9.84
CA PRO A 75 -3.27 29.86 10.94
C PRO A 75 -4.78 29.88 10.62
N PRO A 76 -5.67 29.88 11.63
CA PRO A 76 -7.08 30.12 11.41
C PRO A 76 -7.32 31.43 10.64
N LYS A 77 -8.38 31.46 9.81
CA LYS A 77 -8.81 32.63 9.02
C LYS A 77 -7.88 33.06 7.87
N THR A 78 -6.95 32.20 7.43
CA THR A 78 -6.15 32.44 6.21
C THR A 78 -6.98 32.33 4.92
N THR A 79 -7.95 31.43 4.87
CA THR A 79 -8.85 31.28 3.72
C THR A 79 -10.00 32.29 3.78
N LYS A 80 -10.19 33.08 2.72
CA LYS A 80 -11.34 33.99 2.60
C LYS A 80 -12.64 33.20 2.45
N VAL A 81 -13.54 33.33 3.43
CA VAL A 81 -14.86 32.69 3.41
C VAL A 81 -15.88 33.65 2.78
N LEU A 82 -16.56 33.21 1.72
CA LEU A 82 -17.59 34.00 1.04
C LEU A 82 -18.98 33.84 1.67
N LYS A 83 -19.32 32.61 2.08
CA LYS A 83 -20.60 32.27 2.72
C LYS A 83 -20.38 31.11 3.67
N GLN A 84 -21.01 31.16 4.84
CA GLN A 84 -21.04 30.07 5.80
C GLN A 84 -22.50 29.65 5.99
N ILE A 85 -22.79 28.36 5.78
CA ILE A 85 -24.12 27.79 5.95
C ILE A 85 -24.01 26.71 7.02
N LYS A 86 -24.89 26.76 8.01
CA LYS A 86 -25.01 25.71 9.02
C LYS A 86 -26.03 24.69 8.52
N TYR A 87 -25.65 23.42 8.52
CA TYR A 87 -26.55 22.31 8.25
C TYR A 87 -26.81 21.57 9.55
N ASP A 88 -28.08 21.34 9.87
CA ASP A 88 -28.44 20.39 10.93
C ASP A 88 -28.51 19.00 10.30
N ILE A 89 -27.57 18.13 10.68
CA ILE A 89 -27.54 16.75 10.21
C ILE A 89 -28.54 15.95 11.05
N ILE A 90 -29.71 15.65 10.48
CA ILE A 90 -30.73 14.82 11.11
C ILE A 90 -30.58 13.40 10.56
N SER A 91 -30.38 12.41 11.45
CA SER A 91 -30.42 11.00 11.07
C SER A 91 -31.86 10.53 10.91
N SER A 92 -32.18 9.90 9.78
CA SER A 92 -33.52 9.39 9.44
C SER A 92 -34.09 8.39 10.47
N THR A 93 -33.27 7.84 11.36
CA THR A 93 -33.71 6.97 12.46
C THR A 93 -34.56 7.71 13.51
N LYS A 94 -34.47 9.05 13.58
CA LYS A 94 -35.17 9.86 14.60
C LYS A 94 -36.56 10.36 14.16
N MET A 95 -37.03 9.96 12.99
CA MET A 95 -38.33 10.39 12.42
C MET A 95 -39.43 9.32 12.59
N MET A 96 -39.15 8.25 13.36
CA MET A 96 -40.07 7.14 13.66
C MET A 96 -40.25 6.95 15.19
N GLU A 97 -40.21 8.04 15.96
CA GLU A 97 -40.75 8.12 17.32
C GLU A 97 -41.89 9.13 17.36
#